data_AF-A0A9E1Y883-F1
#
_entry.id   AF-A0A9E1Y883-F1
#
_cell.length_a   1.000
_cell.length_b   1.000
_cell.length_c   1.000
_cell.angle_alpha   90.00
_cell.angle_beta   90.00
_cell.angle_gamma   90.00
#
_symmetry.space_group_name_H-M   'P 1'
#
loop_
_entity.id
_entity.type
_entity.pdbx_description
1 polymer ?
#
loop_
_entity_poly.entity_id
_entity_poly.type
_entity_poly.pdbx_seq_one_letter_code
_entity_poly.pdbx_strand_id
1 'polypeptide(L)'
;MILPAKESLEIVFNLSMLGFVSGSMIALGLNLTIAQIIAPFKHFKIVIRALLANFLIVPLVAYGLVSVLPLPEGIKHLFLL
;
A
#
# COMPACT_ATOMS: atom_id res chain seq x y z
N MET A 1 -31.89 20.66 -5.57
CA MET A 1 -31.18 19.47 -6.07
C MET A 1 -30.41 18.90 -4.88
N ILE A 2 -31.02 17.99 -4.13
CA ILE A 2 -30.41 17.38 -2.93
C ILE A 2 -29.75 16.10 -3.43
N LEU A 3 -28.43 16.03 -3.38
CA LEU A 3 -27.70 14.79 -3.67
C LEU A 3 -28.19 13.72 -2.69
N PRO A 4 -28.48 12.49 -3.15
CA PRO A 4 -28.93 11.42 -2.26
C PRO A 4 -27.89 11.17 -1.17
N ALA A 5 -28.33 10.96 0.08
CA ALA A 5 -27.46 10.82 1.26
C ALA A 5 -26.35 9.76 1.11
N LYS A 6 -26.55 8.76 0.24
CA LYS A 6 -25.53 7.76 -0.10
C LYS A 6 -24.34 8.34 -0.86
N GLU A 7 -24.58 9.19 -1.87
CA GLU A 7 -23.50 9.81 -2.66
C GLU A 7 -22.67 10.76 -1.80
N SER A 8 -23.32 11.52 -0.89
CA SER A 8 -22.60 12.40 0.02
C SER A 8 -21.72 11.62 1.01
N LEU A 9 -22.20 10.49 1.53
CA LEU A 9 -21.43 9.63 2.44
C LEU A 9 -20.22 9.01 1.73
N GLU A 10 -20.39 8.55 0.50
CA GLU A 10 -19.31 7.96 -0.29
C GLU A 10 -18.20 8.99 -0.59
N ILE A 11 -18.56 10.21 -0.96
CA ILE A 11 -17.60 11.30 -1.19
C ILE A 11 -16.83 11.60 0.10
N VAL A 12 -17.53 11.74 1.23
CA VAL A 12 -16.89 12.00 2.52
C VAL A 12 -15.97 10.86 2.92
N PHE A 13 -16.38 9.60 2.70
CA PHE A 13 -15.56 8.43 3.01
C PHE A 13 -14.29 8.39 2.16
N ASN A 14 -14.40 8.58 0.84
CA ASN A 14 -13.25 8.56 -0.07
C ASN A 14 -12.26 9.70 0.24
N LEU A 15 -12.77 10.90 0.51
CA LEU A 15 -11.93 12.03 0.93
C LEU A 15 -11.26 11.78 2.29
N SER A 16 -11.98 11.15 3.23
CA SER A 16 -11.44 10.80 4.54
C SER A 16 -10.35 9.74 4.42
N MET A 17 -10.56 8.71 3.61
CA MET A 17 -9.56 7.67 3.33
C MET A 17 -8.30 8.27 2.69
N LEU A 18 -8.47 9.12 1.66
CA LEU A 18 -7.35 9.82 1.03
C LEU A 18 -6.60 10.71 2.02
N GLY A 19 -7.32 11.52 2.81
CA GLY A 19 -6.72 12.38 3.83
C GLY A 19 -6.00 11.59 4.91
N PHE A 20 -6.58 10.47 5.36
CA PHE A 20 -5.98 9.60 6.35
C PHE A 20 -4.70 8.92 5.85
N VAL A 21 -4.75 8.30 4.66
CA VAL A 21 -3.60 7.61 4.09
C VAL A 21 -2.50 8.61 3.78
N SER A 22 -2.81 9.71 3.09
CA SER A 22 -1.81 10.74 2.77
C SER A 22 -1.21 11.38 4.02
N GLY A 23 -2.03 11.77 4.99
CA GLY A 23 -1.59 12.32 6.26
C GLY A 23 -0.70 11.35 7.04
N SER A 24 -1.06 10.06 7.08
CA SER A 24 -0.26 9.02 7.72
C SER A 24 1.09 8.83 7.04
N MET A 25 1.12 8.80 5.69
CA MET A 25 2.36 8.66 4.93
C MET A 25 3.27 9.89 5.10
N ILE A 26 2.70 11.10 5.16
CA ILE A 26 3.43 12.33 5.45
C ILE A 26 4.00 12.27 6.87
N ALA A 27 3.20 11.90 7.87
CA ALA A 27 3.65 11.79 9.25
C ALA A 27 4.79 10.77 9.41
N LEU A 28 4.70 9.62 8.73
CA LEU A 28 5.79 8.64 8.67
C LEU A 28 7.06 9.26 8.09
N GLY A 29 6.96 10.02 7.00
CA GLY A 29 8.10 10.72 6.40
C GLY A 29 8.72 11.79 7.32
N LEU A 30 7.89 12.60 7.97
CA LEU A 30 8.33 13.64 8.92
C LEU A 30 8.99 13.06 10.19
N ASN A 31 8.70 11.81 10.53
CA ASN A 31 9.33 11.11 11.64
C ASN A 31 10.77 10.65 11.29
N LEU A 32 11.15 10.64 10.01
CA LEU A 32 12.48 10.22 9.57
C LEU A 32 13.50 11.36 9.69
N THR A 33 14.63 11.04 10.31
CA THR A 33 15.81 11.91 10.32
C THR A 33 16.65 11.71 9.06
N ILE A 34 17.43 12.73 8.67
CA ILE A 34 18.36 12.65 7.53
C ILE A 34 19.30 11.43 7.69
N ALA A 35 19.77 11.17 8.91
CA ALA A 35 20.62 10.03 9.23
C ALA A 35 19.97 8.68 8.92
N GLN A 36 18.68 8.52 9.21
CA GLN A 36 17.91 7.31 8.90
C GLN A 36 17.67 7.14 7.40
N ILE A 37 17.53 8.23 6.65
CA ILE A 37 17.38 8.18 5.18
C ILE A 37 18.66 7.70 4.51
N ILE A 38 19.83 8.17 4.97
CA ILE A 38 21.13 7.79 4.39
C ILE A 38 21.69 6.47 4.94
N ALA A 39 21.25 6.03 6.12
CA ALA A 39 21.71 4.78 6.74
C ALA A 39 21.60 3.54 5.82
N PRO A 40 20.46 3.30 5.11
CA PRO A 40 20.33 2.16 4.20
C PRO A 40 21.38 2.16 3.07
N PHE A 41 21.77 3.34 2.58
CA PHE A 41 22.72 3.46 1.47
C PHE A 41 24.13 2.96 1.82
N LYS A 42 24.51 2.95 3.10
CA LYS A 42 25.78 2.35 3.56
C LYS A 42 25.82 0.83 3.35
N HIS A 43 24.66 0.18 3.32
CA HIS A 43 24.52 -1.27 3.12
C HIS A 43 23.64 -1.57 1.92
N PHE A 44 23.98 -1.00 0.77
CA PHE A 44 23.21 -1.11 -0.48
C PHE A 44 22.87 -2.55 -0.88
N LYS A 45 23.75 -3.53 -0.61
CA LYS A 45 23.46 -4.96 -0.86
C LYS A 45 22.24 -5.47 -0.08
N ILE A 46 22.06 -5.02 1.16
CA ILE A 46 20.92 -5.40 1.99
C ILE A 46 19.65 -4.72 1.45
N VAL A 47 19.74 -3.44 1.07
CA VAL A 47 18.63 -2.69 0.48
C VAL A 47 18.16 -3.34 -0.83
N ILE A 48 19.07 -3.70 -1.74
CA ILE A 48 18.72 -4.40 -2.97
C ILE A 48 18.05 -5.74 -2.66
N ARG A 49 18.60 -6.54 -1.73
CA ARG A 49 17.97 -7.82 -1.36
C ARG A 49 16.58 -7.62 -0.77
N ALA A 50 16.39 -6.60 0.06
CA ALA A 50 15.10 -6.26 0.63
C ALA A 50 14.11 -5.79 -0.44
N LEU A 51 14.55 -5.00 -1.42
CA LEU A 51 13.74 -4.60 -2.57
C LEU A 51 13.36 -5.82 -3.40
N LEU A 52 14.32 -6.66 -3.80
CA LEU A 52 14.03 -7.89 -4.54
C LEU A 52 13.09 -8.81 -3.77
N ALA A 53 13.27 -8.95 -2.45
CA ALA A 53 12.38 -9.72 -1.61
C ALA A 53 10.94 -9.13 -1.64
N ASN A 54 10.77 -7.84 -1.41
CA ASN A 54 9.43 -7.22 -1.43
C ASN A 54 8.79 -7.29 -2.82
N PHE A 55 9.54 -7.01 -3.88
CA PHE A 55 9.01 -6.96 -5.24
C PHE A 55 8.84 -8.32 -5.91
N LEU A 56 9.54 -9.38 -5.47
CA LEU A 56 9.37 -10.73 -6.02
C LEU A 56 8.53 -11.60 -5.10
N ILE A 57 8.85 -11.65 -3.80
CA ILE A 57 8.20 -12.58 -2.89
C ILE A 57 6.74 -12.19 -2.67
N VAL A 58 6.43 -10.91 -2.45
CA VAL A 58 5.04 -10.49 -2.20
C VAL A 58 4.14 -10.80 -3.40
N PRO A 59 4.49 -10.43 -4.66
CA PRO A 59 3.67 -10.80 -5.81
C PRO A 59 3.62 -12.31 -6.07
N LEU A 60 4.72 -13.04 -5.88
CA LEU A 60 4.74 -14.50 -6.05
C LEU A 60 3.81 -15.20 -5.04
N VAL A 61 3.83 -14.75 -3.79
CA VAL A 61 2.92 -15.27 -2.75
C VAL A 61 1.48 -14.94 -3.09
N ALA A 62 1.18 -13.71 -3.51
CA ALA A 62 -0.15 -13.34 -3.94
C ALA A 62 -0.66 -14.20 -5.10
N TYR A 63 0.16 -14.42 -6.12
CA TYR A 63 -0.17 -15.29 -7.24
C TYR A 63 -0.38 -16.74 -6.81
N GLY A 64 0.48 -17.25 -5.92
CA GLY A 64 0.33 -18.57 -5.30
C GLY A 64 -0.99 -18.72 -4.56
N LEU A 65 -1.38 -17.74 -3.75
CA LEU A 65 -2.65 -17.75 -3.03
C LEU A 65 -3.85 -17.73 -3.98
N VAL A 66 -3.83 -16.87 -5.00
CA VAL A 66 -4.90 -16.76 -6.00
C VAL A 66 -5.04 -18.05 -6.84
N SER A 67 -3.95 -18.77 -7.09
CA SER A 67 -4.00 -20.02 -7.86
C SER A 67 -4.53 -21.23 -7.09
N VAL A 68 -4.40 -21.24 -5.76
CA VAL A 68 -4.85 -22.36 -4.90
C VAL A 68 -6.22 -22.11 -4.30
N LEU A 69 -6.54 -20.86 -3.96
CA LEU A 69 -7.81 -20.50 -3.32
C LEU A 69 -8.88 -20.12 -4.36
N PRO A 70 -10.12 -20.63 -4.25
CA PRO A 70 -11.23 -20.20 -5.09
C PRO A 70 -11.73 -18.82 -4.64
N LEU A 71 -10.99 -17.77 -5.01
CA LEU A 71 -11.31 -16.39 -4.66
C LEU A 71 -12.30 -15.77 -5.66
N PRO A 72 -13.24 -14.93 -5.20
CA PRO A 72 -14.02 -14.07 -6.07
C PRO A 72 -13.12 -13.12 -6.87
N GLU A 73 -13.50 -12.78 -8.11
CA GLU A 73 -12.67 -11.95 -9.01
C GLU A 73 -12.23 -10.63 -8.38
N GLY A 74 -13.12 -9.94 -7.64
CA GLY A 74 -12.76 -8.70 -6.94
C GLY A 74 -11.65 -8.87 -5.90
N ILE A 75 -11.61 -10.02 -5.22
CA ILE A 75 -10.55 -10.32 -4.24
C ILE A 75 -9.27 -10.74 -4.97
N LYS A 76 -9.36 -11.50 -6.07
CA LYS A 76 -8.19 -11.83 -6.88
C LYS A 76 -7.46 -10.58 -7.36
N HIS A 77 -8.21 -9.61 -7.89
CA HIS A 77 -7.63 -8.35 -8.34
C HIS A 77 -6.96 -7.57 -7.21
N LEU A 78 -7.55 -7.57 -6.01
CA LEU A 78 -6.95 -6.91 -4.84
C LEU A 78 -5.61 -7.52 -4.43
N PHE A 79 -5.48 -8.86 -4.50
CA PHE A 79 -4.22 -9.53 -4.15
C PHE A 79 -3.13 -9.30 -5.20
N LEU A 80 -3.49 -9.05 -6.46
CA LEU A 80 -2.54 -8.92 -7.58
C LEU A 80 -2.15 -7.45 -7.89
N LEU A 81 -2.74 -6.47 -7.19
CA LEU A 81 -2.44 -5.03 -7.26
C LEU A 81 -1.36 -4.65 -6.26
#